data_AF-A0A399H0Z6-F1
#
_entry.id   AF-A0A399H0Z6-F1
#
_cell.length_a   1.000
_cell.length_b   1.000
_cell.length_c   1.000
_cell.angle_alpha   90.00
_cell.angle_beta   90.00
_cell.angle_gamma   90.00
#
_symmetry.space_group_name_H-M   'P 1'
#
loop_
_entity.id
_entity.type
_entity.pdbx_description
1 polymer ?
#
loop_
_entity_poly.entity_id
_entity_poly.type
_entity_poly.pdbx_seq_one_letter_code
_entity_poly.pdbx_strand_id
1 'polypeptide(L)'
;MIDVPEEFAAAQVKHNGDAGRAFIEQLPVQAQEFTERWELRVTGPAMHGVAALVLPVVRADGSRAALKMQVLDAESEGEPVALRRWDGDGAVRLLAHDEPTNTLLLERLDETRHLSGLDDSREAVRLLAELLARLTAVPAPPGLRTLGDEVRGMQERLPSALARVADPDARAVIADCAAAVREVADEPGDRLLHWDLHYDNVLAGDREPWLAIDPKPLAGDPGFDLMPALANDFALSGVRWRFDLMTGTLGLDRERAAAWTLGRALQNLLWNVADEDPLDEEQLAIARLFLGR
;
A
#
# COMPACT_ATOMS: atom_id res chain seq x y z
N MET A 1 1.23 22.71 19.15
CA MET A 1 -0.01 22.49 18.37
C MET A 1 0.42 22.28 16.93
N ILE A 2 0.07 21.13 16.35
CA ILE A 2 0.35 20.86 14.94
C ILE A 2 -0.74 21.47 14.09
N ASP A 3 -0.38 21.87 12.88
CA ASP A 3 -1.35 22.25 11.86
C ASP A 3 -1.80 21.00 11.11
N VAL A 4 -3.10 20.82 10.93
CA VAL A 4 -3.67 19.66 10.22
C VAL A 4 -4.10 20.15 8.83
N PRO A 5 -3.47 19.68 7.74
CA PRO A 5 -3.79 20.13 6.40
C PRO A 5 -5.28 19.93 6.05
N GLU A 6 -5.92 20.96 5.49
CA GLU A 6 -7.36 20.92 5.17
C GLU A 6 -7.71 19.80 4.18
N GLU A 7 -6.84 19.57 3.20
CA GLU A 7 -7.00 18.50 2.20
C GLU A 7 -6.99 17.10 2.86
N PHE A 8 -6.06 16.88 3.79
CA PHE A 8 -6.01 15.65 4.58
C PHE A 8 -7.27 15.46 5.42
N ALA A 9 -7.72 16.51 6.10
CA ALA A 9 -8.95 16.46 6.88
C ALA A 9 -10.18 16.12 6.02
N ALA A 10 -10.29 16.72 4.83
CA ALA A 10 -11.36 16.44 3.89
C ALA A 10 -11.32 14.99 3.39
N ALA A 11 -10.14 14.47 3.06
CA ALA A 11 -9.96 13.09 2.62
C ALA A 11 -10.36 12.09 3.73
N GLN A 12 -9.93 12.33 4.96
CA GLN A 12 -10.29 11.48 6.11
C GLN A 12 -11.81 11.46 6.34
N VAL A 13 -12.49 12.61 6.24
CA VAL A 13 -13.95 12.66 6.36
C VAL A 13 -14.65 11.97 5.19
N LYS A 14 -14.14 12.10 3.96
CA LYS A 14 -14.71 11.43 2.77
C LYS A 14 -14.65 9.90 2.93
N HIS A 15 -13.49 9.36 3.29
CA HIS A 15 -13.25 7.92 3.25
C HIS A 15 -13.57 7.20 4.56
N ASN A 16 -13.42 7.87 5.71
CA ASN A 16 -13.62 7.26 7.04
C ASN A 16 -14.82 7.84 7.81
N GLY A 17 -15.59 8.76 7.21
CA GLY A 17 -16.82 9.29 7.80
C GLY A 17 -16.61 9.88 9.21
N ASP A 18 -17.43 9.44 10.16
CA ASP A 18 -17.36 9.89 11.56
C ASP A 18 -16.06 9.50 12.25
N ALA A 19 -15.48 8.34 11.90
CA ALA A 19 -14.19 7.93 12.44
C ALA A 19 -13.07 8.86 11.96
N GLY A 20 -13.10 9.24 10.67
CA GLY A 20 -12.18 10.21 10.10
C GLY A 20 -12.29 11.58 10.77
N ARG A 21 -13.52 12.07 10.99
CA ARG A 21 -13.75 13.33 11.71
C ARG A 21 -13.18 13.28 13.14
N ALA A 22 -13.48 12.23 13.89
CA ALA A 22 -13.02 12.05 15.26
C ALA A 22 -11.48 11.98 15.31
N PHE A 23 -10.86 11.30 14.36
CA PHE A 23 -9.40 11.23 14.23
C PHE A 23 -8.79 12.63 14.01
N ILE A 24 -9.31 13.41 13.06
CA ILE A 24 -8.84 14.78 12.79
C ILE A 24 -8.94 15.68 14.03
N GLU A 25 -10.05 15.59 14.78
CA GLU A 25 -10.25 16.36 16.00
C GLU A 25 -9.27 15.98 17.13
N GLN A 26 -8.89 14.70 17.21
CA GLN A 26 -7.96 14.18 18.24
C GLN A 26 -6.48 14.38 17.89
N LEU A 27 -6.13 14.50 16.61
CA LEU A 27 -4.75 14.55 16.13
C LEU A 27 -3.83 15.53 16.88
N PRO A 28 -4.22 16.80 17.13
CA PRO A 28 -3.36 17.73 17.85
C PRO A 28 -3.04 17.31 19.30
N VAL A 29 -4.00 16.66 19.97
CA VAL A 29 -3.85 16.16 21.34
C VAL A 29 -2.96 14.92 21.33
N GLN A 30 -3.21 13.98 20.41
CA GLN A 30 -2.42 12.78 20.22
C GLN A 30 -0.96 13.10 19.88
N ALA A 31 -0.74 14.05 18.97
CA ALA A 31 0.59 14.53 18.63
C ALA A 31 1.33 15.08 19.85
N GLN A 32 0.65 15.90 20.67
CA GLN A 32 1.24 16.43 21.89
C GLN A 32 1.60 15.30 22.87
N GLU A 33 0.68 14.38 23.12
CA GLU A 33 0.88 13.23 24.00
C GLU A 33 2.12 12.44 23.59
N PHE A 34 2.24 12.04 22.32
CA PHE A 34 3.38 11.24 21.87
C PHE A 34 4.68 12.03 21.81
N THR A 35 4.65 13.33 21.52
CA THR A 35 5.86 14.15 21.61
C THR A 35 6.38 14.28 23.03
N GLU A 36 5.50 14.33 24.03
CA GLU A 36 5.89 14.34 25.45
C GLU A 36 6.32 12.95 25.92
N ARG A 37 5.49 11.93 25.67
CA ARG A 37 5.68 10.55 26.14
C ARG A 37 6.93 9.88 25.54
N TRP A 38 7.27 10.18 24.29
CA TRP A 38 8.45 9.63 23.61
C TRP A 38 9.63 10.62 23.53
N GLU A 39 9.55 11.73 24.27
CA GLU A 39 10.61 12.76 24.34
C GLU A 39 11.07 13.25 22.95
N LEU A 40 10.10 13.59 22.11
CA LEU A 40 10.31 13.99 20.72
C LEU A 40 10.20 15.50 20.56
N ARG A 41 11.09 16.06 19.73
CA ARG A 41 10.99 17.45 19.28
C ARG A 41 10.63 17.50 17.80
N VAL A 42 9.50 18.11 17.48
CA VAL A 42 9.10 18.37 16.08
C VAL A 42 10.12 19.31 15.42
N THR A 43 10.50 19.00 14.19
CA THR A 43 11.59 19.68 13.46
C THR A 43 11.16 20.33 12.15
N GLY A 44 9.90 20.20 11.76
CA GLY A 44 9.38 20.73 10.51
C GLY A 44 7.85 20.68 10.46
N PRO A 45 7.25 21.10 9.34
CA PRO A 45 5.80 21.03 9.15
C PRO A 45 5.31 19.58 9.13
N ALA A 46 4.01 19.39 9.39
CA ALA A 46 3.36 18.11 9.17
C ALA A 46 3.37 17.78 7.67
N MET A 47 3.57 16.50 7.38
CA MET A 47 3.42 15.88 6.06
C MET A 47 2.23 14.93 6.11
N HIS A 48 1.68 14.55 4.98
CA HIS A 48 0.60 13.56 4.93
C HIS A 48 0.58 12.81 3.61
N GLY A 49 0.11 11.57 3.68
CA GLY A 49 -0.45 10.86 2.53
C GLY A 49 -1.97 11.01 2.53
N VAL A 50 -2.66 10.02 1.97
CA VAL A 50 -4.13 9.94 2.05
C VAL A 50 -4.58 9.46 3.44
N ALA A 51 -3.88 8.47 4.01
CA ALA A 51 -4.32 7.73 5.20
C ALA A 51 -3.71 8.22 6.53
N ALA A 52 -2.56 8.89 6.49
CA ALA A 52 -1.79 9.21 7.70
C ALA A 52 -1.21 10.63 7.69
N LEU A 53 -1.09 11.20 8.89
CA LEU A 53 -0.31 12.41 9.16
C LEU A 53 1.05 12.01 9.75
N VAL A 54 2.12 12.62 9.24
CA VAL A 54 3.50 12.33 9.62
C VAL A 54 4.18 13.60 10.11
N LEU A 55 4.79 13.54 11.29
CA LEU A 55 5.58 14.63 11.85
C LEU A 55 7.07 14.29 11.80
N PRO A 56 7.91 15.15 11.19
CA PRO A 56 9.35 15.00 11.27
C PRO A 56 9.83 15.38 12.67
N VAL A 57 10.44 14.43 13.40
CA VAL A 57 10.87 14.63 14.78
C VAL A 57 12.35 14.28 15.00
N VAL A 58 12.89 14.74 16.12
CA VAL A 58 14.17 14.31 16.66
C VAL A 58 13.95 13.75 18.05
N ARG A 59 14.57 12.60 18.34
CA ARG A 59 14.53 11.89 19.63
C ARG A 59 15.50 12.53 20.62
N ALA A 60 15.37 12.19 21.91
CA ALA A 60 16.25 12.70 22.98
C ALA A 60 17.75 12.42 22.74
N ASP A 61 18.08 11.32 22.04
CA ASP A 61 19.45 10.96 21.64
C ASP A 61 19.98 11.74 20.41
N GLY A 62 19.17 12.64 19.85
CA GLY A 62 19.50 13.44 18.66
C GLY A 62 19.22 12.75 17.32
N SER A 63 18.80 11.48 17.31
CA SER A 63 18.46 10.77 16.07
C SER A 63 17.17 11.30 15.44
N ARG A 64 17.11 11.29 14.10
CA ARG A 64 15.93 11.69 13.32
C ARG A 64 14.91 10.54 13.29
N ALA A 65 13.63 10.87 13.43
CA ALA A 65 12.53 9.92 13.32
C ALA A 65 11.30 10.56 12.65
N ALA A 66 10.34 9.73 12.27
CA ALA A 66 9.05 10.16 11.74
C ALA A 66 7.94 9.63 12.65
N LEU A 67 7.14 10.53 13.24
CA LEU A 67 5.98 10.17 14.05
C LEU A 67 4.76 10.09 13.12
N LYS A 68 4.26 8.88 12.86
CA LYS A 68 3.12 8.61 11.99
C LYS A 68 1.88 8.32 12.83
N MET A 69 0.79 9.02 12.53
CA MET A 69 -0.52 8.84 13.15
C MET A 69 -1.56 8.63 12.05
N GLN A 70 -2.42 7.64 12.24
CA GLN A 70 -3.42 7.20 11.27
C GLN A 70 -4.62 6.60 11.99
N VAL A 71 -5.73 6.42 11.27
CA VAL A 71 -6.88 5.66 11.78
C VAL A 71 -6.47 4.20 11.96
N LEU A 72 -6.76 3.62 13.13
CA LEU A 72 -6.65 2.19 13.35
C LEU A 72 -7.81 1.50 12.63
N ASP A 73 -7.49 0.83 11.53
CA ASP A 73 -8.41 0.06 10.73
C ASP A 73 -7.72 -1.23 10.28
N ALA A 74 -8.43 -2.02 9.50
CA ALA A 74 -7.95 -3.31 9.08
C ALA A 74 -6.74 -3.22 8.11
N GLU A 75 -6.55 -2.10 7.39
CA GLU A 75 -5.33 -1.90 6.57
C GLU A 75 -4.12 -1.48 7.41
N SER A 76 -4.33 -0.68 8.46
CA SER A 76 -3.24 -0.11 9.25
C SER A 76 -2.81 -1.00 10.43
N GLU A 77 -3.69 -1.86 10.97
CA GLU A 77 -3.40 -2.71 12.14
C GLU A 77 -2.17 -3.62 11.95
N GLY A 78 -1.93 -4.05 10.71
CA GLY A 78 -0.84 -4.96 10.37
C GLY A 78 0.52 -4.28 10.20
N GLU A 79 0.57 -2.98 9.93
CA GLU A 79 1.80 -2.23 9.64
C GLU A 79 2.91 -2.46 10.69
N PRO A 80 2.68 -2.27 12.01
CA PRO A 80 3.71 -2.51 13.01
C PRO A 80 4.19 -3.97 13.06
N VAL A 81 3.34 -4.94 12.68
CA VAL A 81 3.72 -6.37 12.62
C VAL A 81 4.67 -6.62 11.45
N ALA A 82 4.36 -6.09 10.26
CA ALA A 82 5.23 -6.23 9.10
C ALA A 82 6.58 -5.52 9.28
N LEU A 83 6.57 -4.28 9.78
CA LEU A 83 7.81 -3.54 10.02
C LEU A 83 8.72 -4.21 11.06
N ARG A 84 8.15 -4.80 12.12
CA ARG A 84 8.92 -5.63 13.06
C ARG A 84 9.46 -6.90 12.41
N ARG A 85 8.72 -7.47 11.47
CA ARG A 85 9.11 -8.71 10.79
C ARG A 85 10.25 -8.48 9.80
N TRP A 86 10.24 -7.38 9.06
CA TRP A 86 11.34 -6.99 8.17
C TRP A 86 12.55 -6.42 8.93
N ASP A 87 12.34 -5.79 10.09
CA ASP A 87 13.41 -5.26 10.96
C ASP A 87 14.43 -4.35 10.23
N GLY A 88 13.93 -3.59 9.25
CA GLY A 88 14.72 -2.72 8.41
C GLY A 88 15.23 -3.35 7.11
N ASP A 89 15.11 -4.66 6.88
CA ASP A 89 15.54 -5.28 5.63
C ASP A 89 14.59 -4.89 4.48
N GLY A 90 15.01 -3.92 3.65
CA GLY A 90 14.21 -3.38 2.56
C GLY A 90 13.11 -2.38 2.96
N ALA A 91 12.83 -2.18 4.24
CA ALA A 91 11.82 -1.24 4.74
C ALA A 91 12.37 -0.34 5.85
N VAL A 92 11.64 0.71 6.23
CA VAL A 92 11.96 1.51 7.42
C VAL A 92 11.88 0.68 8.70
N ARG A 93 12.73 1.02 9.67
CA ARG A 93 12.62 0.43 11.02
C ARG A 93 11.47 1.04 11.82
N LEU A 94 10.75 0.17 12.53
CA LEU A 94 9.84 0.58 13.60
C LEU A 94 10.64 0.82 14.89
N LEU A 95 10.67 2.06 15.36
CA LEU A 95 11.40 2.47 16.56
C LEU A 95 10.55 2.41 17.83
N ALA A 96 9.26 2.73 17.73
CA ALA A 96 8.27 2.60 18.80
C ALA A 96 6.87 2.46 18.20
N HIS A 97 5.95 1.88 18.97
CA HIS A 97 4.56 1.66 18.58
C HIS A 97 3.66 1.74 19.80
N ASP A 98 2.53 2.43 19.67
CA ASP A 98 1.45 2.44 20.64
C ASP A 98 0.24 1.68 20.07
N GLU A 99 -0.03 0.50 20.61
CA GLU A 99 -1.08 -0.40 20.13
C GLU A 99 -2.50 0.19 20.18
N PRO A 100 -2.93 0.89 21.26
CA PRO A 100 -4.29 1.45 21.32
C PRO A 100 -4.62 2.45 20.21
N THR A 101 -3.62 3.23 19.76
CA THR A 101 -3.81 4.28 18.75
C THR A 101 -3.20 3.94 17.39
N ASN A 102 -2.49 2.81 17.30
CA ASN A 102 -1.63 2.46 16.18
C ASN A 102 -0.64 3.56 15.76
N THR A 103 -0.19 4.37 16.73
CA THR A 103 0.81 5.42 16.49
C THR A 103 2.18 4.80 16.34
N LEU A 104 2.92 5.20 15.31
CA LEU A 104 4.22 4.64 14.98
C LEU A 104 5.31 5.71 15.06
N LEU A 105 6.45 5.34 15.65
CA LEU A 105 7.70 6.08 15.50
C LEU A 105 8.60 5.29 14.55
N LEU A 106 8.95 5.88 13.42
CA LEU A 106 9.68 5.22 12.34
C LEU A 106 11.07 5.85 12.14
N GLU A 107 12.00 5.07 11.58
CA GLU A 107 13.21 5.59 10.94
C GLU A 107 12.82 6.68 9.95
N ARG A 108 13.46 7.85 10.02
CA ARG A 108 13.21 8.94 9.07
C ARG A 108 14.11 8.80 7.86
N LEU A 109 13.48 8.69 6.70
CA LEU A 109 14.13 8.72 5.39
C LEU A 109 14.19 10.16 4.84
N ASP A 110 14.78 10.33 3.65
CA ASP A 110 14.77 11.59 2.92
C ASP A 110 13.44 11.74 2.17
N GLU A 111 12.51 12.44 2.80
CA GLU A 111 11.18 12.74 2.25
C GLU A 111 11.19 13.59 0.96
N THR A 112 12.35 14.10 0.53
CA THR A 112 12.48 14.88 -0.72
C THR A 112 12.94 14.05 -1.91
N ARG A 113 13.26 12.77 -1.66
CA ARG A 113 13.83 11.86 -2.66
C ARG A 113 13.02 10.58 -2.72
N HIS A 114 11.94 10.63 -3.49
CA HIS A 114 11.12 9.48 -3.86
C HIS A 114 11.69 8.76 -5.07
N LEU A 115 11.37 7.47 -5.22
CA LEU A 115 11.74 6.71 -6.41
C LEU A 115 11.06 7.26 -7.68
N SER A 116 9.91 7.93 -7.54
CA SER A 116 9.18 8.62 -8.62
C SER A 116 9.96 9.81 -9.20
N GLY A 117 10.96 10.31 -8.48
CA GLY A 117 11.86 11.36 -8.96
C GLY A 117 13.00 10.87 -9.88
N LEU A 118 13.09 9.56 -10.17
CA LEU A 118 14.09 9.02 -11.08
C LEU A 118 13.66 9.17 -12.55
N ASP A 119 14.54 9.77 -13.36
CA ASP A 119 14.30 9.94 -14.81
C ASP A 119 14.28 8.59 -15.57
N ASP A 120 15.08 7.60 -15.12
CA ASP A 120 15.13 6.28 -15.76
C ASP A 120 14.06 5.36 -15.18
N SER A 121 12.93 5.27 -15.88
CA SER A 121 11.82 4.39 -15.51
C SER A 121 12.22 2.91 -15.42
N ARG A 122 13.19 2.42 -16.21
CA ARG A 122 13.63 1.02 -16.10
C ARG A 122 14.44 0.80 -14.82
N GLU A 123 15.25 1.77 -14.44
CA GLU A 123 15.97 1.72 -13.17
C GLU A 123 15.00 1.75 -11.99
N ALA A 124 14.00 2.63 -12.01
CA ALA A 124 12.96 2.70 -10.96
C ALA A 124 12.22 1.37 -10.79
N VAL A 125 11.74 0.76 -11.88
CA VAL A 125 11.04 -0.54 -11.83
C VAL A 125 11.96 -1.64 -11.32
N ARG A 126 13.24 -1.65 -11.72
CA ARG A 126 14.22 -2.62 -11.23
C ARG A 126 14.44 -2.50 -9.72
N LEU A 127 14.65 -1.29 -9.22
CA LEU A 127 14.84 -1.03 -7.79
C LEU A 127 13.62 -1.43 -6.96
N LEU A 128 12.42 -1.09 -7.44
CA LEU A 128 11.18 -1.50 -6.79
C LEU A 128 11.02 -3.03 -6.81
N ALA A 129 11.29 -3.69 -7.93
CA ALA A 129 11.22 -5.14 -8.04
C ALA A 129 12.19 -5.85 -7.10
N GLU A 130 13.41 -5.32 -6.95
CA GLU A 130 14.41 -5.82 -5.99
C GLU A 130 13.94 -5.64 -4.54
N LEU A 131 13.28 -4.53 -4.22
CA LEU A 131 12.64 -4.33 -2.92
C LEU A 131 11.51 -5.34 -2.68
N LEU A 132 10.58 -5.50 -3.62
CA LEU A 132 9.50 -6.49 -3.50
C LEU A 132 10.04 -7.91 -3.32
N ALA A 133 11.08 -8.30 -4.07
CA ALA A 133 11.70 -9.62 -3.94
C ALA A 133 12.26 -9.85 -2.53
N ARG A 134 12.87 -8.83 -1.91
CA ARG A 134 13.35 -8.92 -0.51
C ARG A 134 12.19 -9.00 0.49
N LEU A 135 11.22 -8.10 0.38
CA LEU A 135 10.09 -8.03 1.31
C LEU A 135 9.28 -9.34 1.30
N THR A 136 9.00 -9.88 0.11
CA THR A 136 8.18 -11.08 -0.09
C THR A 136 8.94 -12.39 0.07
N ALA A 137 10.27 -12.37 0.23
CA ALA A 137 11.03 -13.55 0.65
C ALA A 137 10.66 -14.03 2.06
N VAL A 138 10.08 -13.13 2.87
CA VAL A 138 9.72 -13.38 4.26
C VAL A 138 8.32 -14.00 4.37
N PRO A 139 8.14 -15.13 5.09
CA PRO A 139 6.80 -15.63 5.40
C PRO A 139 6.02 -14.68 6.29
N ALA A 140 4.73 -14.51 6.03
CA ALA A 140 3.83 -13.69 6.80
C ALA A 140 3.69 -14.22 8.25
N PRO A 141 3.84 -13.36 9.27
CA PRO A 141 3.54 -13.74 10.65
C PRO A 141 2.05 -14.11 10.83
N PRO A 142 1.71 -14.97 11.81
CA PRO A 142 0.32 -15.27 12.12
C PRO A 142 -0.42 -14.02 12.62
N GLY A 143 -1.72 -13.97 12.35
CA GLY A 143 -2.60 -12.88 12.78
C GLY A 143 -2.74 -11.73 11.78
N LEU A 144 -1.97 -11.74 10.69
CA LEU A 144 -2.26 -10.87 9.54
C LEU A 144 -3.49 -11.38 8.77
N ARG A 145 -4.23 -10.45 8.19
CA ARG A 145 -5.20 -10.72 7.13
C ARG A 145 -4.58 -11.53 6.00
N THR A 146 -5.40 -12.32 5.31
CA THR A 146 -4.93 -13.26 4.29
C THR A 146 -5.53 -12.95 2.92
N LEU A 147 -4.77 -13.20 1.86
CA LEU A 147 -5.24 -13.05 0.48
C LEU A 147 -6.42 -13.99 0.20
N GLY A 148 -6.47 -15.15 0.85
CA GLY A 148 -7.62 -16.05 0.76
C GLY A 148 -8.92 -15.42 1.30
N ASP A 149 -8.85 -14.69 2.41
CA ASP A 149 -9.99 -13.97 2.96
C ASP A 149 -10.39 -12.77 2.09
N GLU A 150 -9.42 -12.05 1.54
CA GLU A 150 -9.66 -10.97 0.57
C GLU A 150 -10.37 -11.49 -0.68
N VAL A 151 -9.92 -12.62 -1.24
CA VAL A 151 -10.57 -13.27 -2.39
C VAL A 151 -12.01 -13.66 -2.06
N ARG A 152 -12.25 -14.24 -0.88
CA ARG A 152 -13.61 -14.58 -0.44
C ARG A 152 -14.50 -13.33 -0.35
N GLY A 153 -14.00 -12.26 0.26
CA GLY A 153 -14.71 -10.99 0.34
C GLY A 153 -14.97 -10.34 -1.03
N MET A 154 -14.04 -10.48 -1.98
CA MET A 154 -14.28 -10.05 -3.37
C MET A 154 -15.39 -10.88 -4.03
N GLN A 155 -15.39 -12.20 -3.87
CA GLN A 155 -16.42 -13.10 -4.41
C GLN A 155 -17.82 -12.79 -3.84
N GLU A 156 -17.91 -12.47 -2.56
CA GLU A 156 -19.17 -12.10 -1.91
C GLU A 156 -19.74 -10.77 -2.43
N ARG A 157 -18.87 -9.77 -2.68
CA ARG A 157 -19.27 -8.44 -3.19
C ARG A 157 -19.57 -8.43 -4.69
N LEU A 158 -18.96 -9.34 -5.45
CA LEU A 158 -19.01 -9.36 -6.91
C LEU A 158 -20.42 -9.29 -7.52
N PRO A 159 -21.44 -10.07 -7.08
CA PRO A 159 -22.76 -10.02 -7.69
C PRO A 159 -23.42 -8.64 -7.59
N SER A 160 -23.30 -7.99 -6.42
CA SER A 160 -23.82 -6.64 -6.19
C SER A 160 -23.08 -5.61 -7.04
N ALA A 161 -21.75 -5.73 -7.12
CA ALA A 161 -20.94 -4.81 -7.92
C ALA A 161 -21.28 -4.90 -9.41
N LEU A 162 -21.38 -6.11 -9.98
CA LEU A 162 -21.75 -6.31 -11.39
C LEU A 162 -23.13 -5.74 -11.72
N ALA A 163 -24.07 -5.74 -10.78
CA ALA A 163 -25.40 -5.15 -10.97
C ALA A 163 -25.37 -3.61 -11.03
N ARG A 164 -24.36 -2.97 -10.42
CA ARG A 164 -24.19 -1.51 -10.37
C ARG A 164 -23.37 -0.97 -11.55
N VAL A 165 -22.56 -1.80 -12.21
CA VAL A 165 -21.77 -1.38 -13.38
C VAL A 165 -22.65 -1.32 -14.64
N ALA A 166 -22.87 -0.09 -15.12
CA ALA A 166 -23.71 0.18 -16.28
C ALA A 166 -23.07 -0.21 -17.61
N ASP A 167 -21.76 0.05 -17.77
CA ASP A 167 -21.03 -0.25 -19.00
C ASP A 167 -20.85 -1.77 -19.19
N PRO A 168 -21.39 -2.37 -20.28
CA PRO A 168 -21.29 -3.82 -20.48
C PRO A 168 -19.87 -4.35 -20.66
N ASP A 169 -18.95 -3.55 -21.23
CA ASP A 169 -17.56 -3.97 -21.43
C ASP A 169 -16.82 -4.03 -20.10
N ALA A 170 -16.86 -2.96 -19.31
CA ALA A 170 -16.26 -2.92 -17.98
C ALA A 170 -16.83 -4.02 -17.06
N ARG A 171 -18.15 -4.26 -17.11
CA ARG A 171 -18.78 -5.37 -16.37
C ARG A 171 -18.23 -6.73 -16.79
N ALA A 172 -17.97 -6.94 -18.08
CA ALA A 172 -17.38 -8.18 -18.58
C ALA A 172 -15.91 -8.33 -18.14
N VAL A 173 -15.13 -7.24 -18.16
CA VAL A 173 -13.75 -7.23 -17.65
C VAL A 173 -13.70 -7.61 -16.17
N ILE A 174 -14.57 -7.02 -15.33
CA ILE A 174 -14.64 -7.34 -13.88
C ILE A 174 -14.99 -8.83 -13.66
N ALA A 175 -15.96 -9.36 -14.42
CA ALA A 175 -16.34 -10.77 -14.33
C ALA A 175 -15.20 -11.72 -14.74
N ASP A 176 -14.43 -11.35 -15.77
CA ASP A 176 -13.28 -12.10 -16.24
C ASP A 176 -12.10 -12.05 -15.26
N CYS A 177 -11.82 -10.89 -14.64
CA CYS A 177 -10.83 -10.80 -13.56
C CYS A 177 -11.19 -11.77 -12.43
N ALA A 178 -12.46 -11.79 -12.02
CA ALA A 178 -12.94 -12.72 -11.01
C ALA A 178 -12.83 -14.19 -11.45
N ALA A 179 -12.94 -14.49 -12.74
CA ALA A 179 -12.68 -15.83 -13.27
C ALA A 179 -11.21 -16.21 -13.16
N ALA A 180 -10.29 -15.35 -13.57
CA ALA A 180 -8.86 -15.59 -13.45
C ALA A 180 -8.42 -15.83 -12.00
N VAL A 181 -8.97 -15.07 -11.04
CA VAL A 181 -8.67 -15.25 -9.61
C VAL A 181 -9.13 -16.61 -9.10
N ARG A 182 -10.27 -17.14 -9.57
CA ARG A 182 -10.77 -18.46 -9.13
C ARG A 182 -9.80 -19.58 -9.47
N GLU A 183 -9.05 -19.47 -10.56
CA GLU A 183 -8.06 -20.47 -10.97
C GLU A 183 -6.86 -20.58 -10.02
N VAL A 184 -6.57 -19.52 -9.24
CA VAL A 184 -5.42 -19.46 -8.33
C VAL A 184 -5.81 -19.40 -6.84
N ALA A 185 -7.10 -19.28 -6.54
CA ALA A 185 -7.62 -19.01 -5.20
C ALA A 185 -7.36 -20.11 -4.17
N ASP A 186 -7.18 -21.37 -4.60
CA ASP A 186 -6.94 -22.51 -3.70
C ASP A 186 -5.55 -22.49 -3.06
N GLU A 187 -4.61 -21.73 -3.64
CA GLU A 187 -3.24 -21.60 -3.14
C GLU A 187 -2.92 -20.12 -2.92
N PRO A 188 -3.55 -19.38 -1.98
CA PRO A 188 -3.41 -17.92 -1.91
C PRO A 188 -2.01 -17.42 -1.49
N GLY A 189 -1.06 -18.31 -1.18
CA GLY A 189 0.29 -17.96 -0.74
C GLY A 189 0.38 -17.62 0.75
N ASP A 190 1.62 -17.49 1.23
CA ASP A 190 1.98 -17.28 2.64
C ASP A 190 3.08 -16.23 2.85
N ARG A 191 3.41 -15.47 1.79
CA ARG A 191 4.46 -14.45 1.84
C ARG A 191 3.93 -13.17 2.49
N LEU A 192 4.81 -12.44 3.15
CA LEU A 192 4.51 -11.12 3.71
C LEU A 192 4.51 -10.10 2.57
N LEU A 193 3.33 -9.65 2.21
CA LEU A 193 3.12 -8.65 1.17
C LEU A 193 3.21 -7.24 1.73
N HIS A 194 3.66 -6.30 0.90
CA HIS A 194 3.56 -4.87 1.17
C HIS A 194 2.17 -4.34 0.79
N TRP A 195 1.55 -4.90 -0.25
CA TRP A 195 0.25 -4.56 -0.86
C TRP A 195 0.18 -3.17 -1.51
N ASP A 196 0.89 -2.18 -0.99
CA ASP A 196 0.83 -0.79 -1.48
C ASP A 196 2.19 -0.23 -1.93
N LEU A 197 3.07 -1.08 -2.48
CA LEU A 197 4.40 -0.61 -2.88
C LEU A 197 4.36 0.02 -4.28
N HIS A 198 4.25 1.35 -4.30
CA HIS A 198 4.40 2.19 -5.48
C HIS A 198 5.61 3.13 -5.30
N TYR A 199 5.94 3.95 -6.31
CA TYR A 199 7.19 4.72 -6.29
C TYR A 199 7.29 5.72 -5.16
N ASP A 200 6.17 6.33 -4.74
CA ASP A 200 6.19 7.33 -3.66
C ASP A 200 6.37 6.69 -2.28
N ASN A 201 6.06 5.39 -2.16
CA ASN A 201 6.31 4.56 -0.97
C ASN A 201 7.73 3.97 -0.95
N VAL A 202 8.63 4.44 -1.81
CA VAL A 202 10.06 4.12 -1.78
C VAL A 202 10.86 5.43 -1.68
N LEU A 203 11.53 5.63 -0.54
CA LEU A 203 12.31 6.84 -0.24
C LEU A 203 13.79 6.53 -0.11
N ALA A 204 14.63 7.55 -0.36
CA ALA A 204 16.06 7.43 -0.14
C ALA A 204 16.40 7.39 1.35
N GLY A 205 17.32 6.51 1.74
CA GLY A 205 17.77 6.35 3.13
C GLY A 205 19.28 6.46 3.28
N ASP A 206 19.73 6.68 4.51
CA ASP A 206 21.17 6.69 4.85
C ASP A 206 21.72 5.26 4.99
N ARG A 207 20.90 4.34 5.50
CA ARG A 207 21.27 2.93 5.74
C ARG A 207 21.34 2.12 4.45
N GLU A 208 20.39 2.38 3.56
CA GLU A 208 20.33 1.80 2.22
C GLU A 208 19.83 2.87 1.25
N PRO A 209 20.25 2.84 -0.03
CA PRO A 209 19.90 3.86 -1.00
C PRO A 209 18.40 4.08 -1.18
N TRP A 210 17.60 3.03 -1.00
CA TRP A 210 16.14 3.01 -1.16
C TRP A 210 15.50 2.05 -0.17
N LEU A 211 14.45 2.50 0.51
CA LEU A 211 13.72 1.73 1.51
C LEU A 211 12.21 1.95 1.34
N ALA A 212 11.44 0.89 1.57
CA ALA A 212 9.98 0.93 1.54
C ALA A 212 9.39 1.55 2.82
N ILE A 213 8.26 2.23 2.66
CA ILE A 213 7.45 2.80 3.75
C ILE A 213 5.98 2.44 3.55
N ASP A 214 5.19 2.61 4.62
CA ASP A 214 3.72 2.54 4.59
C ASP A 214 3.14 1.21 4.06
N PRO A 215 3.56 0.04 4.58
CA PRO A 215 2.96 -1.22 4.18
C PRO A 215 1.53 -1.31 4.70
N LYS A 216 0.64 -1.88 3.88
CA LYS A 216 -0.68 -2.39 4.28
C LYS A 216 -0.63 -3.92 4.24
N PRO A 217 -0.02 -4.59 5.22
CA PRO A 217 0.48 -5.94 4.97
C PRO A 217 -0.62 -7.01 4.88
N LEU A 218 -0.39 -7.98 4.02
CA LEU A 218 -1.26 -9.12 3.75
C LEU A 218 -0.41 -10.40 3.70
N ALA A 219 -0.94 -11.51 4.19
CA ALA A 219 -0.36 -12.83 3.93
C ALA A 219 -0.85 -13.34 2.58
N GLY A 220 0.02 -13.52 1.58
CA GLY A 220 -0.44 -13.96 0.26
C GLY A 220 0.63 -14.26 -0.78
N ASP A 221 0.20 -14.31 -2.03
CA ASP A 221 1.03 -14.55 -3.20
C ASP A 221 1.68 -13.24 -3.69
N PRO A 222 3.00 -13.19 -3.91
CA PRO A 222 3.69 -11.98 -4.36
C PRO A 222 3.21 -11.42 -5.71
N GLY A 223 2.55 -12.23 -6.54
CA GLY A 223 1.94 -11.76 -7.79
C GLY A 223 0.87 -10.69 -7.57
N PHE A 224 0.24 -10.64 -6.39
CA PHE A 224 -0.76 -9.63 -6.03
C PHE A 224 -0.14 -8.24 -5.79
N ASP A 225 1.12 -8.21 -5.36
CA ASP A 225 1.88 -6.99 -5.05
C ASP A 225 2.45 -6.27 -6.28
N LEU A 226 2.29 -6.84 -7.47
CA LEU A 226 2.81 -6.24 -8.71
C LEU A 226 2.00 -5.03 -9.16
N MET A 227 0.69 -5.02 -8.92
CA MET A 227 -0.23 -4.04 -9.52
C MET A 227 0.06 -2.57 -9.14
N PRO A 228 0.34 -2.21 -7.87
CA PRO A 228 0.67 -0.83 -7.53
C PRO A 228 1.86 -0.30 -8.34
N ALA A 229 2.86 -1.15 -8.61
CA ALA A 229 4.01 -0.79 -9.41
C ALA A 229 3.71 -0.65 -10.92
N LEU A 230 2.74 -1.42 -11.44
CA LEU A 230 2.28 -1.31 -12.83
C LEU A 230 1.52 -0.01 -13.09
N ALA A 231 0.88 0.55 -12.08
CA ALA A 231 0.10 1.79 -12.16
C ALA A 231 0.95 3.07 -12.03
N ASN A 232 2.20 3.00 -11.54
CA ASN A 232 3.08 4.18 -11.50
C ASN A 232 3.29 4.79 -12.90
N ASP A 233 3.34 6.11 -13.04
CA ASP A 233 3.60 6.81 -14.32
C ASP A 233 2.88 6.14 -15.51
N PHE A 234 1.57 5.91 -15.35
CA PHE A 234 0.86 4.95 -16.17
C PHE A 234 0.98 5.23 -17.66
N ALA A 235 1.51 4.24 -18.38
CA ALA A 235 1.47 4.17 -19.83
C ALA A 235 1.21 2.71 -20.21
N LEU A 236 0.14 2.46 -20.96
CA LEU A 236 -0.24 1.09 -21.33
C LEU A 236 0.87 0.34 -22.08
N SER A 237 1.69 1.05 -22.86
CA SER A 237 2.88 0.49 -23.53
C SER A 237 3.96 0.01 -22.56
N GLY A 238 3.94 0.52 -21.32
CA GLY A 238 4.87 0.19 -20.26
C GLY A 238 4.52 -1.09 -19.48
N VAL A 239 3.23 -1.39 -19.35
CA VAL A 239 2.72 -2.41 -18.44
C VAL A 239 3.34 -3.78 -18.69
N ARG A 240 3.40 -4.24 -19.96
CA ARG A 240 3.95 -5.58 -20.28
C ARG A 240 5.40 -5.72 -19.86
N TRP A 241 6.29 -4.81 -20.28
CA TRP A 241 7.72 -4.97 -19.96
C TRP A 241 7.99 -4.81 -18.47
N ARG A 242 7.21 -3.98 -17.75
CA ARG A 242 7.33 -3.85 -16.29
C ARG A 242 6.94 -5.14 -15.60
N PHE A 243 5.81 -5.73 -15.99
CA PHE A 243 5.38 -7.03 -15.51
C PHE A 243 6.43 -8.11 -15.79
N ASP A 244 7.00 -8.14 -17.00
CA ASP A 244 8.06 -9.08 -17.38
C ASP A 244 9.30 -8.92 -16.50
N LEU A 245 9.72 -7.67 -16.25
CA LEU A 245 10.86 -7.37 -15.40
C LEU A 245 10.59 -7.83 -13.97
N MET A 246 9.46 -7.43 -13.38
CA MET A 246 9.14 -7.76 -11.99
C MET A 246 8.98 -9.26 -11.78
N THR A 247 8.21 -9.96 -12.65
CA THR A 247 8.07 -11.42 -12.56
C THR A 247 9.42 -12.13 -12.68
N GLY A 248 10.32 -11.64 -13.56
CA GLY A 248 11.68 -12.16 -13.67
C GLY A 248 12.53 -11.92 -12.41
N THR A 249 12.49 -10.71 -11.84
CA THR A 249 13.26 -10.35 -10.64
C THR A 249 12.80 -11.12 -9.40
N LEU A 250 11.48 -11.26 -9.22
CA LEU A 250 10.89 -11.99 -8.09
C LEU A 250 10.90 -13.52 -8.31
N GLY A 251 11.18 -14.00 -9.53
CA GLY A 251 11.16 -15.42 -9.87
C GLY A 251 9.76 -16.05 -9.84
N LEU A 252 8.73 -15.27 -10.21
CA LEU A 252 7.33 -15.71 -10.16
C LEU A 252 6.93 -16.53 -11.38
N ASP A 253 6.00 -17.48 -11.18
CA ASP A 253 5.27 -18.05 -12.29
C ASP A 253 4.43 -16.96 -12.97
N ARG A 254 4.60 -16.85 -14.28
CA ARG A 254 4.06 -15.72 -15.05
C ARG A 254 2.55 -15.75 -15.17
N GLU A 255 1.97 -16.92 -15.40
CA GLU A 255 0.52 -17.06 -15.59
C GLU A 255 -0.19 -16.82 -14.27
N ARG A 256 0.34 -17.38 -13.19
CA ARG A 256 -0.13 -17.17 -11.82
C ARG A 256 0.00 -15.71 -11.39
N ALA A 257 1.12 -15.05 -11.66
CA ALA A 257 1.30 -13.63 -11.37
C ALA A 257 0.32 -12.75 -12.14
N ALA A 258 -0.02 -13.11 -13.39
CA ALA A 258 -1.02 -12.39 -14.18
C ALA A 258 -2.43 -12.54 -13.56
N ALA A 259 -2.79 -13.75 -13.11
CA ALA A 259 -4.05 -13.99 -12.43
C ALA A 259 -4.17 -13.18 -11.11
N TRP A 260 -3.09 -13.10 -10.32
CA TRP A 260 -3.09 -12.28 -9.11
C TRP A 260 -3.08 -10.77 -9.39
N THR A 261 -2.41 -10.34 -10.45
CA THR A 261 -2.48 -8.95 -10.93
C THR A 261 -3.93 -8.57 -11.31
N LEU A 262 -4.64 -9.47 -12.01
CA LEU A 262 -6.07 -9.32 -12.28
C LEU A 262 -6.91 -9.32 -11.00
N GLY A 263 -6.51 -10.07 -9.98
CA GLY A 263 -7.14 -10.04 -8.66
C GLY A 263 -6.99 -8.70 -7.94
N ARG A 264 -5.82 -8.08 -8.02
CA ARG A 264 -5.60 -6.75 -7.43
C ARG A 264 -6.36 -5.67 -8.22
N ALA A 265 -6.43 -5.79 -9.54
CA ALA A 265 -7.30 -4.95 -10.38
C ALA A 265 -8.78 -5.10 -10.00
N LEU A 266 -9.25 -6.33 -9.81
CA LEU A 266 -10.60 -6.62 -9.35
C LEU A 266 -10.88 -5.95 -8.00
N GLN A 267 -9.96 -6.06 -7.04
CA GLN A 267 -10.12 -5.43 -5.73
C GLN A 267 -10.33 -3.92 -5.84
N ASN A 268 -9.48 -3.22 -6.59
CA ASN A 268 -9.60 -1.78 -6.81
C ASN A 268 -10.93 -1.39 -7.48
N LEU A 269 -11.32 -2.12 -8.53
CA LEU A 269 -12.59 -1.85 -9.22
C LEU A 269 -13.81 -2.10 -8.32
N LEU A 270 -13.75 -3.11 -7.44
CA LEU A 270 -14.80 -3.33 -6.45
C LEU A 270 -14.86 -2.22 -5.40
N TRP A 271 -13.72 -1.63 -5.02
CA TRP A 271 -13.68 -0.43 -4.17
C TRP A 271 -14.31 0.77 -4.85
N ASN A 272 -13.97 1.06 -6.11
CA ASN A 272 -14.62 2.17 -6.86
C ASN A 272 -16.15 2.00 -6.87
N VAL A 273 -16.66 0.80 -7.13
CA VAL A 273 -18.10 0.53 -7.12
C VAL A 273 -18.72 0.68 -5.73
N ALA A 274 -18.01 0.25 -4.67
CA ALA A 274 -18.48 0.39 -3.30
C ALA A 274 -18.60 1.86 -2.88
N ASP A 275 -17.60 2.66 -3.23
CA ASP A 275 -17.47 4.07 -2.89
C ASP A 275 -18.27 5.00 -3.81
N GLU A 276 -18.95 4.45 -4.82
CA GLU A 276 -19.68 5.20 -5.85
C GLU A 276 -18.79 6.13 -6.69
N ASP A 277 -17.48 5.86 -6.69
CA ASP A 277 -16.51 6.55 -7.53
C ASP A 277 -16.54 5.95 -8.96
N PRO A 278 -16.14 6.73 -9.99
CA PRO A 278 -15.94 6.20 -11.33
C PRO A 278 -14.96 5.01 -11.31
N LEU A 279 -15.18 4.03 -12.19
CA LEU A 279 -14.22 2.93 -12.36
C LEU A 279 -12.88 3.50 -12.84
N ASP A 280 -11.80 3.00 -12.24
CA ASP A 280 -10.46 3.39 -12.64
C ASP A 280 -10.10 2.84 -14.03
N GLU A 281 -9.89 3.74 -14.98
CA GLU A 281 -9.59 3.40 -16.38
C GLU A 281 -8.22 2.74 -16.55
N GLU A 282 -7.25 3.03 -15.68
CA GLU A 282 -5.93 2.40 -15.71
C GLU A 282 -6.03 0.94 -15.26
N GLN A 283 -6.80 0.67 -14.19
CA GLN A 283 -7.08 -0.69 -13.73
C GLN A 283 -7.81 -1.50 -14.81
N LEU A 284 -8.81 -0.90 -15.47
CA LEU A 284 -9.51 -1.54 -16.59
C LEU A 284 -8.58 -1.80 -17.79
N ALA A 285 -7.71 -0.86 -18.14
CA ALA A 285 -6.77 -1.01 -19.23
C ALA A 285 -5.73 -2.11 -18.96
N ILE A 286 -5.19 -2.18 -17.74
CA ILE A 286 -4.30 -3.25 -17.32
C ILE A 286 -5.02 -4.60 -17.36
N ALA A 287 -6.26 -4.66 -16.85
CA ALA A 287 -7.05 -5.88 -16.88
C ALA A 287 -7.30 -6.39 -18.31
N ARG A 288 -7.74 -5.50 -19.22
CA ARG A 288 -7.93 -5.83 -20.65
C ARG A 288 -6.66 -6.39 -21.28
N LEU A 289 -5.50 -5.77 -20.98
CA LEU A 289 -4.20 -6.20 -21.50
C LEU A 289 -3.85 -7.64 -21.10
N PHE A 290 -4.09 -8.02 -19.85
CA PHE A 290 -3.81 -9.37 -19.35
C PHE A 290 -4.87 -10.40 -19.77
N LEU A 291 -6.12 -9.98 -19.99
CA LEU A 291 -7.19 -10.81 -20.55
C LEU A 291 -7.07 -11.00 -22.07
N GLY A 292 -6.20 -10.24 -22.75
CA GLY A 292 -6.02 -10.30 -24.20
C GLY A 292 -7.16 -9.65 -25.00
N ARG A 293 -7.79 -8.63 -24.42
CA ARG A 293 -8.90 -7.85 -25.00
C ARG A 293 -8.40 -6.54 -25.61
#